data_AF-A0A1Y6BLK5-F1
#
_entry.id   AF-A0A1Y6BLK5-F1
#
_cell.length_a   1.000
_cell.length_b   1.000
_cell.length_c   1.000
_cell.angle_alpha   90.00
_cell.angle_beta   90.00
_cell.angle_gamma   90.00
#
_symmetry.space_group_name_H-M   'P 1'
#
loop_
_entity.id
_entity.type
_entity.pdbx_description
1 polymer ?
#
loop_
_entity_poly.entity_id
_entity_poly.type
_entity_poly.pdbx_seq_one_letter_code
_entity_poly.pdbx_strand_id
1 'polypeptide(L)'
;MKLKSMILAGAIAVCLAYIVLPDRNPSQSPRPELSAEQEVKSAEHVDFSFPFQPGEERVYEGSIQFELQMEQNQSVQTQAFALAMDLHLQSHEIVDDQLFWSMRALQVEVKGAQTIEGALPSSTEAIYFRSQGGLIEEIHTPENGNEMLQGLMKSIALRMQIETPSHATQPLPFLWQGSELDSNGKYQISYSARGPQGEVRLLKSYDGLANDQNLLLANGSHVEFTLSKNASMIEQFRFDFGIRTDDSMLKVDARQQVAFKLSHINRGLPIGDVSLKSQEKFAVSKPSSLPSYGSQNKKKRMQDMLGGASKAQVLALVGDLEDEHDVRVSNTFDKLEALLYLHPKHGKDLLDYLDQRMNDKNISAQLSLIMGAISTMEAKDIEEALLDFAQRYDRKDVELQTSFALAELKGSSDKVYDHLHSMSKSPDLDTRSTGMLSLGVLGRQGHHRDNVGAVLRAQLERDKSDKGLALAALNNSRDSNNLEVNLSYIDDQDSYVASQAVYGLGQTNQGEAYQALVKILKGESREAVLQTAVDAMAGHLDQDGAVWELINLATKKVSDHLMMRIVNVLAGSRSPEARDFVEALGQEGSRSQEVQRHAQRTLLTMSS
;
A
#
# COMPACT_ATOMS: atom_id res chain seq x y z
N MET A 1 -13.37 -23.85 -8.19
CA MET A 1 -14.62 -23.05 -8.10
C MET A 1 -14.66 -22.17 -6.85
N LYS A 2 -14.45 -22.69 -5.62
CA LYS A 2 -14.44 -21.89 -4.37
C LYS A 2 -13.37 -20.79 -4.29
N LEU A 3 -12.17 -21.02 -4.86
CA LEU A 3 -11.11 -20.01 -4.93
C LEU A 3 -11.49 -18.84 -5.86
N LYS A 4 -12.17 -19.11 -6.98
CA LYS A 4 -12.66 -18.08 -7.92
C LYS A 4 -13.74 -17.18 -7.30
N SER A 5 -14.65 -17.74 -6.50
CA SER A 5 -15.68 -16.97 -5.80
C SER A 5 -15.12 -16.13 -4.64
N MET A 6 -14.07 -16.60 -3.94
CA MET A 6 -13.40 -15.83 -2.89
C MET A 6 -12.52 -14.71 -3.46
N ILE A 7 -11.82 -14.99 -4.58
CA ILE A 7 -11.08 -13.98 -5.32
C ILE A 7 -12.03 -12.90 -5.85
N LEU A 8 -13.19 -13.26 -6.42
CA LEU A 8 -14.18 -12.32 -6.95
C LEU A 8 -14.80 -11.44 -5.84
N ALA A 9 -15.19 -12.01 -4.69
CA ALA A 9 -15.67 -11.21 -3.56
C ALA A 9 -14.58 -10.29 -2.97
N GLY A 10 -13.33 -10.76 -2.90
CA GLY A 10 -12.17 -9.96 -2.50
C GLY A 10 -11.86 -8.84 -3.49
N ALA A 11 -11.88 -9.13 -4.78
CA ALA A 11 -11.72 -8.23 -5.92
C ALA A 11 -12.74 -7.08 -5.94
N ILE A 12 -14.01 -7.41 -5.80
CA ILE A 12 -15.12 -6.44 -5.77
C ILE A 12 -14.98 -5.50 -4.57
N ALA A 13 -14.59 -6.04 -3.41
CA ALA A 13 -14.33 -5.23 -2.24
C ALA A 13 -13.00 -4.48 -2.29
N VAL A 14 -12.01 -4.96 -3.04
CA VAL A 14 -10.77 -4.23 -3.34
C VAL A 14 -11.08 -3.01 -4.22
N CYS A 15 -11.96 -3.15 -5.21
CA CYS A 15 -12.47 -2.03 -6.01
C CYS A 15 -13.30 -1.02 -5.18
N LEU A 16 -13.84 -1.42 -4.02
CA LEU A 16 -14.75 -0.61 -3.20
C LEU A 16 -14.21 -0.18 -1.82
N ALA A 17 -13.10 -0.76 -1.33
CA ALA A 17 -12.61 -0.54 0.04
C ALA A 17 -11.07 -0.47 0.21
N TYR A 18 -10.28 -0.69 -0.85
CA TYR A 18 -8.81 -0.61 -0.86
C TYR A 18 -7.98 -1.49 0.10
N ILE A 19 -6.75 -1.73 -0.37
CA ILE A 19 -5.72 -2.67 0.10
C ILE A 19 -4.73 -1.92 1.01
N VAL A 20 -4.46 -2.47 2.20
CA VAL A 20 -3.48 -1.95 3.18
C VAL A 20 -2.16 -2.72 3.04
N LEU A 21 -1.08 -2.07 2.58
CA LEU A 21 0.32 -2.50 2.74
C LEU A 21 1.26 -1.27 2.80
N PRO A 22 2.42 -1.34 3.50
CA PRO A 22 3.20 -0.16 3.88
C PRO A 22 4.19 0.39 2.82
N ASP A 23 4.38 1.71 2.88
CA ASP A 23 5.44 2.63 2.39
C ASP A 23 6.40 2.20 1.26
N ARG A 24 6.22 2.77 0.05
CA ARG A 24 7.29 3.08 -0.95
C ARG A 24 6.99 4.26 -1.90
N ASN A 25 7.74 5.36 -1.78
CA ASN A 25 7.59 6.65 -2.48
C ASN A 25 7.39 6.58 -4.01
N PRO A 26 6.41 7.28 -4.63
CA PRO A 26 6.18 7.23 -6.07
C PRO A 26 6.95 8.31 -6.86
N SER A 27 7.51 7.91 -8.00
CA SER A 27 8.10 8.81 -9.01
C SER A 27 7.02 9.39 -9.95
N GLN A 28 7.19 10.64 -10.38
CA GLN A 28 6.22 11.36 -11.20
C GLN A 28 6.35 10.96 -12.68
N SER A 29 5.24 10.61 -13.33
CA SER A 29 5.15 10.43 -14.78
C SER A 29 4.91 11.76 -15.51
N PRO A 30 5.36 11.92 -16.77
CA PRO A 30 5.23 13.19 -17.50
C PRO A 30 3.79 13.47 -17.96
N ARG A 31 3.39 14.74 -17.86
CA ARG A 31 2.06 15.29 -18.16
C ARG A 31 1.76 15.31 -19.66
N PRO A 32 0.52 15.04 -20.10
CA PRO A 32 0.09 15.36 -21.45
C PRO A 32 -0.12 16.89 -21.59
N GLU A 33 0.62 17.52 -22.51
CA GLU A 33 0.38 18.91 -22.91
C GLU A 33 -0.89 19.01 -23.77
N LEU A 34 -1.87 19.79 -23.31
CA LEU A 34 -3.04 20.17 -24.10
C LEU A 34 -2.72 21.47 -24.85
N SER A 35 -2.57 21.38 -26.18
CA SER A 35 -2.42 22.54 -27.05
C SER A 35 -3.73 23.34 -27.10
N ALA A 36 -3.66 24.61 -26.70
CA ALA A 36 -4.78 25.53 -26.73
C ALA A 36 -4.37 26.84 -27.42
N GLU A 37 -4.70 27.00 -28.70
CA GLU A 37 -4.76 28.30 -29.36
C GLU A 37 -5.85 28.29 -30.44
N GLN A 38 -7.07 28.67 -30.05
CA GLN A 38 -8.08 29.22 -30.95
C GLN A 38 -8.72 30.43 -30.26
N GLU A 39 -8.63 31.60 -30.90
CA GLU A 39 -9.25 32.85 -30.43
C GLU A 39 -10.77 32.72 -30.34
N VAL A 40 -11.32 32.74 -29.12
CA VAL A 40 -12.76 32.76 -28.86
C VAL A 40 -13.24 34.22 -28.76
N LYS A 41 -14.14 34.61 -29.66
CA LYS A 41 -14.82 35.92 -29.63
C LYS A 41 -15.97 35.87 -28.61
N SER A 42 -15.97 36.83 -27.67
CA SER A 42 -16.88 37.06 -26.54
C SER A 42 -17.09 35.87 -25.59
N ALA A 43 -16.42 35.91 -24.43
CA ALA A 43 -16.52 34.87 -23.42
C ALA A 43 -17.80 35.04 -22.56
N GLU A 44 -18.67 34.04 -22.59
CA GLU A 44 -19.80 33.94 -21.67
C GLU A 44 -19.30 33.64 -20.26
N HIS A 45 -19.91 34.27 -19.26
CA HIS A 45 -19.59 34.04 -17.86
C HIS A 45 -20.58 33.05 -17.25
N VAL A 46 -20.07 32.06 -16.51
CA VAL A 46 -20.86 31.05 -15.82
C VAL A 46 -20.73 31.21 -14.31
N ASP A 47 -21.88 31.21 -13.61
CA ASP A 47 -21.94 31.12 -12.15
C ASP A 47 -22.20 29.67 -11.73
N PHE A 48 -21.29 29.08 -10.95
CA PHE A 48 -21.44 27.73 -10.42
C PHE A 48 -22.17 27.80 -9.08
N SER A 49 -23.46 28.12 -9.14
CA SER A 49 -24.36 27.96 -8.02
C SER A 49 -25.20 26.72 -8.25
N PHE A 50 -25.17 25.75 -7.34
CA PHE A 50 -26.08 24.60 -7.36
C PHE A 50 -27.26 24.91 -6.42
N PRO A 51 -28.28 25.68 -6.84
CA PRO A 51 -29.42 25.96 -6.00
C PRO A 51 -30.20 24.66 -5.76
N PHE A 52 -30.61 24.48 -4.52
CA PHE A 52 -31.50 23.40 -4.11
C PHE A 52 -32.56 23.96 -3.18
N GLN A 53 -33.76 23.39 -3.28
CA GLN A 53 -34.84 23.69 -2.35
C GLN A 53 -34.95 22.56 -1.35
N PRO A 54 -34.92 22.82 -0.03
CA PRO A 54 -35.22 21.81 0.99
C PRO A 54 -36.46 20.96 0.60
N GLY A 55 -36.32 19.63 0.64
CA GLY A 55 -37.36 18.70 0.19
C GLY A 55 -37.39 18.46 -1.33
N GLU A 56 -36.43 18.97 -2.09
CA GLU A 56 -36.18 18.55 -3.47
C GLU A 56 -35.42 17.21 -3.49
N GLU A 57 -35.94 16.26 -4.26
CA GLU A 57 -35.26 15.01 -4.60
C GLU A 57 -34.99 14.97 -6.10
N ARG A 58 -33.74 14.63 -6.44
CA ARG A 58 -33.28 14.42 -7.81
C ARG A 58 -33.07 12.92 -8.02
N VAL A 59 -33.71 12.38 -9.06
CA VAL A 59 -33.60 10.96 -9.40
C VAL A 59 -32.74 10.83 -10.64
N TYR A 60 -31.64 10.10 -10.50
CA TYR A 60 -30.74 9.78 -11.59
C TYR A 60 -30.86 8.31 -11.96
N GLU A 61 -31.08 8.02 -13.23
CA GLU A 61 -31.06 6.67 -13.76
C GLU A 61 -29.70 6.39 -14.37
N GLY A 62 -29.11 5.24 -14.07
CA GLY A 62 -27.77 4.97 -14.56
C GLY A 62 -27.26 3.58 -14.33
N SER A 63 -26.00 3.42 -14.68
CA SER A 63 -25.27 2.17 -14.46
C SER A 63 -23.83 2.42 -14.10
N ILE A 64 -23.26 1.41 -13.47
CA ILE A 64 -21.88 1.37 -13.01
C ILE A 64 -21.30 0.07 -13.55
N GLN A 65 -20.24 0.16 -14.32
CA GLN A 65 -19.49 -0.97 -14.81
C GLN A 65 -18.18 -1.05 -14.04
N PHE A 66 -17.87 -2.23 -13.55
CA PHE A 66 -16.62 -2.54 -12.90
C PHE A 66 -15.89 -3.54 -13.77
N GLU A 67 -14.61 -3.26 -14.00
CA GLU A 67 -13.67 -4.17 -14.62
C GLU A 67 -12.48 -4.31 -13.68
N LEU A 68 -12.14 -5.54 -13.34
CA LEU A 68 -10.95 -5.87 -12.59
C LEU A 68 -10.08 -6.78 -13.42
N GLN A 69 -8.85 -6.36 -13.66
CA GLN A 69 -7.82 -7.16 -14.27
C GLN A 69 -6.77 -7.49 -13.20
N MET A 70 -6.62 -8.78 -12.90
CA MET A 70 -5.57 -9.28 -12.02
C MET A 70 -4.51 -9.98 -12.86
N GLU A 71 -3.25 -9.60 -12.69
CA GLU A 71 -2.11 -10.23 -13.33
C GLU A 71 -1.25 -10.91 -12.26
N GLN A 72 -1.14 -12.23 -12.33
CA GLN A 72 -0.30 -13.03 -11.45
C GLN A 72 0.45 -14.06 -12.29
N ASN A 73 1.78 -14.07 -12.21
CA ASN A 73 2.64 -15.01 -12.94
C ASN A 73 2.31 -15.09 -14.44
N GLN A 74 2.20 -13.94 -15.12
CA GLN A 74 1.82 -13.80 -16.54
C GLN A 74 0.39 -14.28 -16.88
N SER A 75 -0.39 -14.75 -15.90
CA SER A 75 -1.81 -15.03 -16.10
C SER A 75 -2.62 -13.78 -15.82
N VAL A 76 -3.30 -13.28 -16.85
CA VAL A 76 -4.27 -12.19 -16.73
C VAL A 76 -5.67 -12.79 -16.52
N GLN A 77 -6.32 -12.41 -15.43
CA GLN A 77 -7.72 -12.71 -15.18
C GLN A 77 -8.53 -11.42 -15.16
N THR A 78 -9.46 -11.29 -16.11
CA THR A 78 -10.42 -10.19 -16.13
C THR A 78 -11.75 -10.65 -15.55
N GLN A 79 -12.30 -9.86 -14.64
CA GLN A 79 -13.64 -10.01 -14.11
C GLN A 79 -14.37 -8.69 -14.29
N ALA A 80 -15.59 -8.77 -14.82
CA ALA A 80 -16.41 -7.59 -15.02
C ALA A 80 -17.83 -7.83 -14.56
N PHE A 81 -18.44 -6.81 -13.97
CA PHE A 81 -19.85 -6.80 -13.63
C PHE A 81 -20.40 -5.39 -13.76
N ALA A 82 -21.71 -5.29 -13.92
CA ALA A 82 -22.41 -4.03 -13.98
C ALA A 82 -23.54 -3.98 -12.95
N LEU A 83 -23.77 -2.80 -12.41
CA LEU A 83 -24.92 -2.45 -11.59
C LEU A 83 -25.77 -1.45 -12.36
N ALA A 84 -27.07 -1.71 -12.51
CA ALA A 84 -28.04 -0.69 -12.91
C ALA A 84 -28.84 -0.29 -11.67
N MET A 85 -29.08 1.01 -11.48
CA MET A 85 -29.82 1.51 -10.31
C MET A 85 -30.38 2.90 -10.55
N ASP A 86 -31.38 3.24 -9.74
CA ASP A 86 -31.90 4.59 -9.59
C ASP A 86 -31.25 5.24 -8.36
N LEU A 87 -30.54 6.35 -8.58
CA LEU A 87 -29.88 7.12 -7.54
C LEU A 87 -30.79 8.28 -7.12
N HIS A 88 -31.31 8.20 -5.91
CA HIS A 88 -32.16 9.22 -5.31
C HIS A 88 -31.32 10.12 -4.41
N LEU A 89 -31.21 11.40 -4.76
CA LEU A 89 -30.50 12.43 -4.00
C LEU A 89 -31.52 13.44 -3.47
N GLN A 90 -31.75 13.45 -2.16
CA GLN A 90 -32.70 14.33 -1.50
C GLN A 90 -31.99 15.36 -0.62
N SER A 91 -32.40 16.62 -0.76
CA SER A 91 -32.01 17.72 0.12
C SER A 91 -32.95 17.83 1.32
N HIS A 92 -32.41 18.07 2.51
CA HIS A 92 -33.21 18.16 3.74
C HIS A 92 -33.26 19.57 4.29
N GLU A 93 -32.13 20.10 4.76
CA GLU A 93 -32.08 21.40 5.43
C GLU A 93 -30.79 22.15 5.09
N ILE A 94 -30.82 23.46 5.23
CA ILE A 94 -29.64 24.34 5.24
C ILE A 94 -29.44 24.78 6.68
N VAL A 95 -28.39 24.29 7.33
CA VAL A 95 -28.00 24.69 8.70
C VAL A 95 -26.66 25.38 8.60
N ASP A 96 -26.56 26.63 9.06
CA ASP A 96 -25.33 27.44 9.01
C ASP A 96 -24.68 27.50 7.60
N ASP A 97 -25.49 27.72 6.55
CA ASP A 97 -25.08 27.69 5.14
C ASP A 97 -24.53 26.35 4.63
N GLN A 98 -24.70 25.27 5.39
CA GLN A 98 -24.31 23.92 5.00
C GLN A 98 -25.53 23.12 4.55
N LEU A 99 -25.41 22.48 3.39
CA LEU A 99 -26.47 21.67 2.79
C LEU A 99 -26.40 20.24 3.32
N PHE A 100 -27.54 19.73 3.78
CA PHE A 100 -27.67 18.35 4.20
C PHE A 100 -28.37 17.47 3.17
N TRP A 101 -27.72 16.36 2.83
CA TRP A 101 -28.13 15.44 1.77
C TRP A 101 -28.41 14.06 2.32
N SER A 102 -29.34 13.36 1.67
CA SER A 102 -29.40 11.91 1.73
C SER A 102 -29.34 11.32 0.34
N MET A 103 -28.65 10.19 0.21
CA MET A 103 -28.49 9.47 -1.05
C MET A 103 -28.87 8.00 -0.87
N ARG A 104 -29.69 7.47 -1.78
CA ARG A 104 -30.16 6.07 -1.79
C ARG A 104 -30.04 5.50 -3.20
N ALA A 105 -29.70 4.22 -3.29
CA ALA A 105 -29.86 3.47 -4.54
C ALA A 105 -31.11 2.59 -4.44
N LEU A 106 -31.98 2.69 -5.44
CA LEU A 106 -33.17 1.85 -5.62
C LEU A 106 -33.04 1.02 -6.90
N GLN A 107 -33.84 -0.02 -7.00
CA GLN A 107 -33.91 -0.90 -8.19
C GLN A 107 -32.53 -1.43 -8.60
N VAL A 108 -31.71 -1.83 -7.61
CA VAL A 108 -30.34 -2.30 -7.88
C VAL A 108 -30.38 -3.65 -8.58
N GLU A 109 -29.97 -3.68 -9.84
CA GLU A 109 -29.84 -4.88 -10.66
C GLU A 109 -28.36 -5.18 -10.95
N VAL A 110 -27.95 -6.44 -10.78
CA VAL A 110 -26.58 -6.88 -11.06
C VAL A 110 -26.54 -7.66 -12.38
N LYS A 111 -25.59 -7.35 -13.26
CA LYS A 111 -25.33 -8.06 -14.52
C LYS A 111 -23.89 -8.55 -14.58
N GLY A 112 -23.66 -9.75 -15.10
CA GLY A 112 -22.33 -10.26 -15.47
C GLY A 112 -21.57 -11.05 -14.40
N ALA A 113 -22.00 -11.05 -13.13
CA ALA A 113 -21.37 -11.84 -12.07
C ALA A 113 -22.37 -12.74 -11.33
N GLN A 114 -22.41 -14.02 -11.73
CA GLN A 114 -23.29 -15.05 -11.14
C GLN A 114 -23.12 -15.21 -9.61
N THR A 115 -21.98 -14.80 -9.05
CA THR A 115 -21.71 -14.91 -7.60
C THR A 115 -22.26 -13.76 -6.77
N ILE A 116 -22.62 -12.63 -7.38
CA ILE A 116 -23.18 -11.45 -6.70
C ILE A 116 -24.72 -11.43 -6.81
N GLU A 117 -25.25 -12.15 -7.80
CA GLU A 117 -26.68 -12.27 -8.05
C GLU A 117 -27.40 -12.86 -6.82
N GLY A 118 -28.22 -12.04 -6.15
CA GLY A 118 -28.93 -12.37 -4.91
C GLY A 118 -28.25 -11.96 -3.60
N ALA A 119 -27.01 -11.45 -3.64
CA ALA A 119 -26.30 -10.96 -2.45
C ALA A 119 -26.57 -9.48 -2.13
N LEU A 120 -27.01 -8.71 -3.13
CA LEU A 120 -27.31 -7.29 -2.98
C LEU A 120 -28.83 -7.08 -2.79
N PRO A 121 -29.24 -6.29 -1.78
CA PRO A 121 -30.64 -5.90 -1.66
C PRO A 121 -31.07 -5.03 -2.85
N SER A 122 -32.37 -5.06 -3.18
CA SER A 122 -32.94 -4.24 -4.26
C SER A 122 -32.95 -2.74 -3.96
N SER A 123 -32.68 -2.35 -2.71
CA SER A 123 -32.53 -0.97 -2.27
C SER A 123 -31.48 -0.84 -1.17
N THR A 124 -30.91 0.35 -1.04
CA THR A 124 -30.02 0.70 0.07
C THR A 124 -30.76 1.48 1.15
N GLU A 125 -30.27 1.37 2.38
CA GLU A 125 -30.50 2.43 3.36
C GLU A 125 -29.82 3.73 2.89
N ALA A 126 -30.30 4.86 3.39
CA ALA A 126 -29.76 6.16 3.01
C ALA A 126 -28.39 6.37 3.63
N ILE A 127 -27.43 6.80 2.84
CA ILE A 127 -26.28 7.51 3.38
C ILE A 127 -26.65 8.99 3.49
N TYR A 128 -26.09 9.67 4.47
CA TYR A 128 -26.30 11.09 4.64
C TYR A 128 -24.98 11.82 4.57
N PHE A 129 -24.97 13.05 4.07
CA PHE A 129 -23.73 13.82 4.03
C PHE A 129 -23.98 15.31 4.08
N ARG A 130 -23.00 16.00 4.64
CA ARG A 130 -22.98 17.46 4.77
C ARG A 130 -22.01 18.02 3.75
N SER A 131 -22.45 19.03 3.00
CA SER A 131 -21.58 19.72 2.06
C SER A 131 -21.58 21.24 2.24
N GLN A 132 -20.42 21.84 1.97
CA GLN A 132 -20.19 23.28 1.98
C GLN A 132 -19.37 23.66 0.75
N GLY A 133 -19.82 24.67 0.01
CA GLY A 133 -19.12 25.11 -1.22
C GLY A 133 -18.99 24.02 -2.29
N GLY A 134 -19.90 23.04 -2.31
CA GLY A 134 -19.84 21.90 -3.23
C GLY A 134 -18.92 20.75 -2.80
N LEU A 135 -18.22 20.88 -1.68
CA LEU A 135 -17.36 19.84 -1.09
C LEU A 135 -18.07 19.10 0.05
N ILE A 136 -17.88 17.78 0.14
CA ILE A 136 -18.42 16.98 1.24
C ILE A 136 -17.49 17.02 2.44
N GLU A 137 -18.00 17.41 3.61
CA GLU A 137 -17.22 17.50 4.85
C GLU A 137 -17.39 16.29 5.77
N GLU A 138 -18.59 15.70 5.75
CA GLU A 138 -18.97 14.61 6.63
C GLU A 138 -19.93 13.66 5.91
N ILE A 139 -19.76 12.35 6.14
CA ILE A 139 -20.69 11.32 5.69
C ILE A 139 -21.18 10.55 6.92
N HIS A 140 -22.45 10.15 6.93
CA HIS A 140 -23.03 9.29 7.94
C HIS A 140 -23.61 8.08 7.24
N THR A 141 -23.26 6.89 7.75
CA THR A 141 -23.79 5.62 7.23
C THR A 141 -24.48 4.83 8.31
N PRO A 142 -25.57 4.13 7.96
CA PRO A 142 -26.31 3.35 8.94
C PRO A 142 -25.51 2.12 9.37
N GLU A 143 -25.59 1.77 10.65
CA GLU A 143 -24.78 0.71 11.28
C GLU A 143 -25.02 -0.69 10.68
N ASN A 144 -26.23 -0.94 10.18
CA ASN A 144 -26.66 -2.27 9.70
C ASN A 144 -26.80 -2.37 8.18
N GLY A 145 -26.38 -1.34 7.44
CA GLY A 145 -26.50 -1.36 5.99
C GLY A 145 -25.47 -2.27 5.33
N ASN A 146 -25.73 -2.63 4.08
CA ASN A 146 -24.79 -3.42 3.28
C ASN A 146 -23.52 -2.60 3.00
N GLU A 147 -22.39 -3.00 3.59
CA GLU A 147 -21.11 -2.28 3.50
C GLU A 147 -20.65 -2.03 2.05
N MET A 148 -20.86 -3.00 1.15
CA MET A 148 -20.47 -2.88 -0.26
C MET A 148 -21.26 -1.76 -0.95
N LEU A 149 -22.58 -1.74 -0.78
CA LEU A 149 -23.39 -0.67 -1.35
C LEU A 149 -23.11 0.66 -0.67
N GLN A 150 -22.93 0.71 0.65
CA GLN A 150 -22.55 1.94 1.33
C GLN A 150 -21.22 2.51 0.83
N GLY A 151 -20.19 1.66 0.64
CA GLY A 151 -18.91 2.07 0.05
C GLY A 151 -19.07 2.63 -1.36
N LEU A 152 -19.91 1.98 -2.17
CA LEU A 152 -20.26 2.47 -3.50
C LEU A 152 -20.97 3.84 -3.46
N MET A 153 -21.97 4.00 -2.59
CA MET A 153 -22.68 5.27 -2.43
C MET A 153 -21.74 6.39 -1.97
N LYS A 154 -20.82 6.11 -1.03
CA LYS A 154 -19.77 7.04 -0.60
C LYS A 154 -18.90 7.47 -1.79
N SER A 155 -18.41 6.50 -2.56
CA SER A 155 -17.58 6.74 -3.74
C SER A 155 -18.28 7.61 -4.78
N ILE A 156 -19.57 7.37 -5.04
CA ILE A 156 -20.38 8.20 -5.96
C ILE A 156 -20.54 9.61 -5.40
N ALA A 157 -20.94 9.76 -4.13
CA ALA A 157 -21.15 11.06 -3.51
C ALA A 157 -19.87 11.92 -3.53
N LEU A 158 -18.73 11.36 -3.14
CA LEU A 158 -17.44 12.06 -3.14
C LEU A 158 -17.00 12.42 -4.57
N ARG A 159 -17.29 11.59 -5.58
CA ARG A 159 -16.97 11.93 -6.98
C ARG A 159 -17.89 12.98 -7.57
N MET A 160 -19.14 13.09 -7.09
CA MET A 160 -20.09 14.12 -7.49
C MET A 160 -19.75 15.52 -6.93
N GLN A 161 -18.86 15.61 -5.94
CA GLN A 161 -18.45 16.90 -5.39
C GLN A 161 -17.65 17.71 -6.44
N ILE A 162 -17.89 19.02 -6.45
CA ILE A 162 -17.26 19.98 -7.36
C ILE A 162 -16.82 21.15 -6.49
N GLU A 163 -15.50 21.36 -6.37
CA GLU A 163 -14.97 22.56 -5.73
C GLU A 163 -15.28 23.77 -6.62
N THR A 164 -16.15 24.66 -6.17
CA THR A 164 -16.47 25.87 -6.92
C THR A 164 -15.39 26.92 -6.69
N PRO A 165 -14.89 27.61 -7.74
CA PRO A 165 -13.91 28.67 -7.56
C PRO A 165 -14.52 29.83 -6.77
N SER A 166 -13.73 30.44 -5.89
CA SER A 166 -14.14 31.49 -4.95
C SER A 166 -14.63 32.81 -5.58
N HIS A 167 -14.65 32.93 -6.91
CA HIS A 167 -15.07 34.13 -7.65
C HIS A 167 -16.20 33.79 -8.63
N ALA A 168 -17.40 34.32 -8.35
CA ALA A 168 -18.72 33.92 -8.84
C ALA A 168 -19.07 34.21 -10.31
N THR A 169 -18.09 34.30 -11.21
CA THR A 169 -18.37 34.28 -12.65
C THR A 169 -17.05 34.16 -13.41
N GLN A 170 -16.87 33.06 -14.15
CA GLN A 170 -15.66 32.83 -14.95
C GLN A 170 -16.01 32.77 -16.44
N PRO A 171 -15.21 33.42 -17.32
CA PRO A 171 -15.36 33.30 -18.76
C PRO A 171 -15.01 31.88 -19.23
N LEU A 172 -15.83 31.27 -20.10
CA LEU A 172 -15.48 29.99 -20.72
C LEU A 172 -14.53 30.18 -21.93
N PRO A 173 -13.56 29.26 -22.15
CA PRO A 173 -13.17 28.15 -21.27
C PRO A 173 -12.32 28.64 -20.08
N PHE A 174 -12.41 27.96 -18.94
CA PHE A 174 -11.53 28.24 -17.80
C PHE A 174 -11.02 26.96 -17.14
N LEU A 175 -9.86 27.10 -16.51
CA LEU A 175 -9.15 26.05 -15.80
C LEU A 175 -8.95 26.48 -14.34
N TRP A 176 -9.09 25.56 -13.41
CA TRP A 176 -8.66 25.79 -12.03
C TRP A 176 -8.15 24.49 -11.43
N GLN A 177 -7.39 24.65 -10.35
CA GLN A 177 -6.89 23.53 -9.56
C GLN A 177 -7.48 23.60 -8.17
N GLY A 178 -7.69 22.43 -7.60
CA GLY A 178 -8.29 22.24 -6.31
C GLY A 178 -7.69 21.05 -5.60
N SER A 179 -8.17 20.81 -4.39
CA SER A 179 -7.81 19.59 -3.69
C SER A 179 -9.00 19.03 -2.95
N GLU A 180 -9.33 17.81 -3.34
CA GLU A 180 -10.49 17.11 -2.84
C GLU A 180 -10.07 15.91 -2.01
N LEU A 181 -10.94 15.53 -1.09
CA LEU A 181 -10.83 14.27 -0.40
C LEU A 181 -11.82 13.25 -0.97
N ASP A 182 -11.39 12.02 -1.11
CA ASP A 182 -12.22 10.86 -1.44
C ASP A 182 -11.92 9.71 -0.44
N SER A 183 -12.55 8.55 -0.61
CA SER A 183 -12.35 7.35 0.21
C SER A 183 -10.90 6.89 0.29
N ASN A 184 -10.06 7.28 -0.67
CA ASN A 184 -8.67 6.84 -0.79
C ASN A 184 -7.66 7.91 -0.36
N GLY A 185 -8.16 9.03 0.19
CA GLY A 185 -7.34 10.14 0.67
C GLY A 185 -7.48 11.40 -0.19
N LYS A 186 -6.46 12.24 -0.11
CA LYS A 186 -6.45 13.57 -0.72
C LYS A 186 -5.87 13.52 -2.13
N TYR A 187 -6.59 14.11 -3.07
CA TYR A 187 -6.21 14.23 -4.47
C TYR A 187 -5.90 15.69 -4.81
N GLN A 188 -4.93 15.89 -5.70
CA GLN A 188 -4.86 17.14 -6.45
C GLN A 188 -5.80 16.99 -7.64
N ILE A 189 -6.61 18.02 -7.89
CA ILE A 189 -7.63 17.99 -8.94
C ILE A 189 -7.38 19.14 -9.89
N SER A 190 -7.46 18.85 -11.19
CA SER A 190 -7.54 19.87 -12.23
C SER A 190 -8.92 19.85 -12.86
N TYR A 191 -9.54 21.03 -12.96
CA TYR A 191 -10.84 21.20 -13.57
C TYR A 191 -10.73 21.98 -14.88
N SER A 192 -11.52 21.58 -15.87
CA SER A 192 -11.67 22.27 -17.16
C SER A 192 -13.13 22.39 -17.52
N ALA A 193 -13.64 23.61 -17.58
CA ALA A 193 -14.99 23.89 -18.05
C ALA A 193 -14.99 24.39 -19.50
N ARG A 194 -15.82 23.80 -20.35
CA ARG A 194 -15.97 24.17 -21.78
C ARG A 194 -17.43 24.02 -22.23
N GLY A 195 -17.85 24.81 -23.22
CA GLY A 195 -19.09 24.53 -23.93
C GLY A 195 -19.62 25.71 -24.75
N PRO A 196 -20.45 25.44 -25.78
CA PRO A 196 -21.20 26.46 -26.50
C PRO A 196 -22.37 26.99 -25.65
N GLN A 197 -23.00 28.09 -26.09
CA GLN A 197 -24.06 28.80 -25.36
C GLN A 197 -25.12 27.85 -24.77
N GLY A 198 -24.99 27.55 -23.48
CA GLY A 198 -25.98 26.82 -22.68
C GLY A 198 -25.78 25.33 -22.41
N GLU A 199 -24.59 24.75 -22.64
CA GLU A 199 -24.20 23.45 -22.05
C GLU A 199 -22.79 23.60 -21.47
N VAL A 200 -22.63 23.44 -20.16
CA VAL A 200 -21.31 23.51 -19.52
C VAL A 200 -20.82 22.10 -19.27
N ARG A 201 -19.73 21.71 -19.94
CA ARG A 201 -19.02 20.47 -19.68
C ARG A 201 -17.86 20.74 -18.75
N LEU A 202 -17.87 20.07 -17.61
CA LEU A 202 -16.80 20.13 -16.62
C LEU A 202 -16.04 18.81 -16.62
N LEU A 203 -14.74 18.87 -16.94
CA LEU A 203 -13.83 17.76 -16.78
C LEU A 203 -13.04 17.94 -15.49
N LYS A 204 -13.07 16.94 -14.62
CA LYS A 204 -12.34 16.85 -13.34
C LYS A 204 -11.32 15.73 -13.46
N SER A 205 -10.04 16.08 -13.52
CA SER A 205 -8.93 15.13 -13.63
C SER A 205 -8.23 14.96 -12.30
N TYR A 206 -7.90 13.72 -11.95
CA TYR A 206 -7.18 13.41 -10.72
C TYR A 206 -5.67 13.38 -11.00
N ASP A 207 -4.93 14.24 -10.31
CA ASP A 207 -3.48 14.42 -10.49
C ASP A 207 -2.74 13.85 -9.27
N GLY A 208 -2.64 12.51 -9.23
CA GLY A 208 -1.90 11.79 -8.19
C GLY A 208 -2.62 11.68 -6.83
N LEU A 209 -2.18 10.70 -6.04
CA LEU A 209 -2.68 10.42 -4.70
C LEU A 209 -1.65 10.97 -3.69
N ALA A 210 -2.07 11.88 -2.80
CA ALA A 210 -1.11 12.57 -1.93
C ALA A 210 -0.51 11.66 -0.83
N ASN A 211 -1.15 10.53 -0.49
CA ASN A 211 -0.93 9.87 0.80
C ASN A 211 -0.80 8.33 0.77
N ASP A 212 -0.84 7.65 -0.37
CA ASP A 212 -0.60 6.19 -0.40
C ASP A 212 0.32 5.83 -1.56
N GLN A 213 1.47 5.25 -1.20
CA GLN A 213 2.57 5.06 -2.13
C GLN A 213 2.47 3.74 -2.92
N ASN A 214 1.57 2.83 -2.51
CA ASN A 214 1.34 1.54 -3.20
C ASN A 214 0.14 1.59 -4.16
N LEU A 215 -0.56 2.72 -4.21
CA LEU A 215 -1.75 2.93 -5.03
C LEU A 215 -1.43 3.95 -6.11
N LEU A 216 -1.23 3.45 -7.33
CA LEU A 216 -1.08 4.28 -8.50
C LEU A 216 -2.46 4.56 -9.07
N LEU A 217 -2.79 5.83 -9.23
CA LEU A 217 -3.94 6.20 -10.03
C LEU A 217 -3.67 5.80 -11.49
N ALA A 218 -4.60 5.09 -12.12
CA ALA A 218 -4.44 4.76 -13.53
C ALA A 218 -4.50 6.05 -14.37
N ASN A 219 -3.64 6.11 -15.38
CA ASN A 219 -3.60 7.23 -16.31
C ASN A 219 -4.98 7.48 -16.92
N GLY A 220 -5.41 8.74 -16.89
CA GLY A 220 -6.70 9.15 -17.45
C GLY A 220 -7.89 8.96 -16.53
N SER A 221 -7.68 8.79 -15.22
CA SER A 221 -8.79 8.84 -14.26
C SER A 221 -9.42 10.24 -14.21
N HIS A 222 -10.71 10.34 -14.53
CA HIS A 222 -11.43 11.62 -14.63
C HIS A 222 -12.94 11.47 -14.39
N VAL A 223 -13.60 12.58 -14.06
CA VAL A 223 -15.06 12.74 -14.07
C VAL A 223 -15.43 13.80 -15.11
N GLU A 224 -16.38 13.48 -15.99
CA GLU A 224 -17.03 14.41 -16.91
C GLU A 224 -18.45 14.70 -16.41
N PHE A 225 -18.76 15.97 -16.18
CA PHE A 225 -20.11 16.44 -15.86
C PHE A 225 -20.70 17.19 -17.05
N THR A 226 -21.96 16.91 -17.35
CA THR A 226 -22.82 17.77 -18.17
C THR A 226 -23.73 18.54 -17.24
N LEU A 227 -23.53 19.85 -17.18
CA LEU A 227 -24.34 20.75 -16.35
C LEU A 227 -25.42 21.43 -17.20
N SER A 228 -26.52 21.78 -16.54
CA SER A 228 -27.62 22.54 -17.15
C SER A 228 -27.17 23.90 -17.67
N LYS A 229 -28.04 24.58 -18.43
CA LYS A 229 -27.77 25.85 -19.10
C LYS A 229 -27.15 26.96 -18.23
N ASN A 230 -27.40 26.95 -16.93
CA ASN A 230 -26.85 27.92 -15.97
C ASN A 230 -25.82 27.29 -15.02
N ALA A 231 -25.24 26.15 -15.39
CA ALA A 231 -24.40 25.30 -14.54
C ALA A 231 -25.01 24.94 -13.18
N SER A 232 -26.34 25.05 -13.06
CA SER A 232 -27.03 25.03 -11.77
C SER A 232 -27.42 23.64 -11.29
N MET A 233 -27.23 22.65 -12.16
CA MET A 233 -27.66 21.28 -11.94
C MET A 233 -26.81 20.34 -12.78
N ILE A 234 -26.43 19.21 -12.19
CA ILE A 234 -25.81 18.10 -12.90
C ILE A 234 -26.93 17.35 -13.63
N GLU A 235 -26.97 17.42 -14.96
CA GLU A 235 -27.89 16.68 -15.81
C GLU A 235 -27.38 15.28 -16.12
N GLN A 236 -26.06 15.16 -16.24
CA GLN A 236 -25.38 13.89 -16.44
C GLN A 236 -24.01 13.94 -15.78
N PHE A 237 -23.56 12.81 -15.23
CA PHE A 237 -22.16 12.64 -14.87
C PHE A 237 -21.66 11.28 -15.31
N ARG A 238 -20.43 11.27 -15.81
CA ARG A 238 -19.69 10.08 -16.18
C ARG A 238 -18.35 10.11 -15.51
N PHE A 239 -17.86 9.00 -14.99
CA PHE A 239 -16.46 8.94 -14.59
C PHE A 239 -15.84 7.63 -14.99
N ASP A 240 -14.55 7.73 -15.29
CA ASP A 240 -13.66 6.62 -15.50
C ASP A 240 -12.58 6.73 -14.43
N PHE A 241 -12.58 5.80 -13.50
CA PHE A 241 -11.65 5.81 -12.39
C PHE A 241 -10.89 4.50 -12.36
N GLY A 242 -9.57 4.60 -12.54
CA GLY A 242 -8.70 3.44 -12.57
C GLY A 242 -7.70 3.47 -11.42
N ILE A 243 -7.43 2.30 -10.87
CA ILE A 243 -6.51 2.10 -9.75
C ILE A 243 -5.60 0.95 -10.11
N ARG A 244 -4.31 1.17 -9.94
CA ARG A 244 -3.29 0.14 -10.08
C ARG A 244 -2.56 -0.08 -8.77
N THR A 245 -2.45 -1.34 -8.37
CA THR A 245 -1.41 -1.76 -7.42
C THR A 245 -0.33 -2.48 -8.20
N ASP A 246 0.94 -2.12 -7.95
CA ASP A 246 2.09 -2.80 -8.55
C ASP A 246 2.86 -3.50 -7.43
N ASP A 247 2.33 -4.64 -6.97
CA ASP A 247 3.10 -5.57 -6.16
C ASP A 247 3.83 -6.54 -7.09
N SER A 248 5.10 -6.82 -6.77
CA SER A 248 5.95 -7.85 -7.36
C SER A 248 5.26 -9.18 -7.69
N MET A 249 4.23 -9.54 -6.93
CA MET A 249 3.53 -10.83 -7.06
C MET A 249 2.12 -10.73 -7.65
N LEU A 250 1.48 -9.55 -7.62
CA LEU A 250 0.10 -9.38 -8.06
C LEU A 250 -0.14 -7.93 -8.52
N LYS A 251 -0.42 -7.79 -9.82
CA LYS A 251 -0.90 -6.54 -10.37
C LYS A 251 -2.41 -6.53 -10.34
N VAL A 252 -3.01 -5.48 -9.80
CA VAL A 252 -4.47 -5.31 -9.81
C VAL A 252 -4.76 -4.00 -10.52
N ASP A 253 -5.49 -4.06 -11.62
CA ASP A 253 -5.99 -2.92 -12.38
C ASP A 253 -7.52 -2.90 -12.25
N ALA A 254 -8.03 -1.98 -11.44
CA ALA A 254 -9.46 -1.84 -11.18
C ALA A 254 -9.97 -0.59 -11.89
N ARG A 255 -10.94 -0.76 -12.79
CA ARG A 255 -11.58 0.33 -13.52
C ARG A 255 -13.06 0.39 -13.18
N GLN A 256 -13.53 1.58 -12.85
CA GLN A 256 -14.94 1.87 -12.62
C GLN A 256 -15.41 2.89 -13.64
N GLN A 257 -16.44 2.51 -14.42
CA GLN A 257 -17.12 3.39 -15.34
C GLN A 257 -18.54 3.66 -14.87
N VAL A 258 -18.85 4.91 -14.59
CA VAL A 258 -20.18 5.32 -14.13
C VAL A 258 -20.83 6.19 -15.17
N ALA A 259 -22.14 6.02 -15.36
CA ALA A 259 -22.96 6.91 -16.17
C ALA A 259 -24.35 7.05 -15.55
N PHE A 260 -24.65 8.24 -15.06
CA PHE A 260 -25.96 8.61 -14.53
C PHE A 260 -26.51 9.81 -15.27
N LYS A 261 -27.81 9.79 -15.54
CA LYS A 261 -28.56 10.88 -16.17
C LYS A 261 -29.76 11.23 -15.29
N LEU A 262 -29.96 12.53 -15.08
CA LEU A 262 -31.13 13.02 -14.37
C LEU A 262 -32.39 12.61 -15.15
N SER A 263 -33.25 11.85 -14.47
CA SER A 263 -34.54 11.39 -14.99
C SER A 263 -35.61 12.43 -14.71
N HIS A 264 -35.79 12.78 -13.43
CA HIS A 264 -36.81 13.74 -12.99
C HIS A 264 -36.45 14.35 -11.63
N ILE A 265 -37.21 15.39 -11.26
CA ILE A 265 -37.07 16.12 -10.00
C ILE A 265 -38.42 16.07 -9.28
N ASN A 266 -38.42 15.56 -8.05
CA ASN A 266 -39.55 15.58 -7.15
C ASN A 266 -39.40 16.78 -6.21
N ARG A 267 -40.44 17.60 -6.07
CA ARG A 267 -40.44 18.78 -5.20
C ARG A 267 -41.52 18.69 -4.14
N GLY A 268 -41.26 19.34 -3.00
CA GLY A 268 -42.21 19.39 -1.89
C GLY A 268 -42.31 18.07 -1.12
N LEU A 269 -41.28 17.23 -1.17
CA LEU A 269 -41.21 16.09 -0.28
C LEU A 269 -41.04 16.57 1.17
N PRO A 270 -41.60 15.86 2.16
CA PRO A 270 -41.36 16.17 3.55
C PRO A 270 -39.86 16.21 3.83
N ILE A 271 -39.40 17.30 4.44
CA ILE A 271 -38.08 17.37 5.05
C ILE A 271 -38.11 16.37 6.20
N GLY A 272 -37.39 15.26 6.06
CA GLY A 272 -37.34 14.25 7.12
C GLY A 272 -36.75 14.87 8.39
N ASP A 273 -37.15 14.37 9.57
CA ASP A 273 -36.45 14.71 10.81
C ASP A 273 -35.03 14.14 10.72
N VAL A 274 -34.06 15.02 10.42
CA VAL A 274 -32.65 14.70 10.35
C VAL A 274 -32.00 14.80 11.73
N SER A 275 -32.72 14.46 12.80
CA SER A 275 -32.07 14.23 14.09
C SER A 275 -31.17 13.00 13.96
N LEU A 276 -29.93 13.25 13.53
CA LEU A 276 -28.78 12.34 13.51
C LEU A 276 -28.44 11.97 14.96
N LYS A 277 -29.35 11.24 15.62
CA LYS A 277 -29.13 10.71 16.95
C LYS A 277 -28.14 9.56 16.80
N SER A 278 -26.87 9.89 17.06
CA SER A 278 -25.77 8.98 17.42
C SER A 278 -25.42 7.86 16.44
N GLN A 279 -25.31 8.13 15.14
CA GLN A 279 -24.63 7.22 14.21
C GLN A 279 -23.15 7.63 14.02
N GLU A 280 -22.30 6.69 13.62
CA GLU A 280 -20.86 6.91 13.44
C GLU A 280 -20.58 8.14 12.56
N LYS A 281 -19.99 9.17 13.17
CA LYS A 281 -19.54 10.37 12.46
C LYS A 281 -18.32 10.04 11.63
N PHE A 282 -18.44 10.14 10.31
CA PHE A 282 -17.31 10.05 9.42
C PHE A 282 -16.86 11.46 9.04
N ALA A 283 -15.88 12.00 9.77
CA ALA A 283 -15.19 13.20 9.33
C ALA A 283 -14.39 12.85 8.08
N VAL A 284 -14.72 13.46 6.93
CA VAL A 284 -14.02 13.23 5.67
C VAL A 284 -12.52 13.46 5.90
N SER A 285 -12.12 14.51 6.63
CA SER A 285 -10.73 14.84 6.99
C SER A 285 -9.88 13.74 7.66
N LYS A 286 -10.45 12.63 8.15
CA LYS A 286 -9.70 11.45 8.55
C LYS A 286 -9.96 10.38 7.49
N PRO A 287 -8.94 9.94 6.71
CA PRO A 287 -9.11 8.75 5.89
C PRO A 287 -9.57 7.66 6.85
N SER A 288 -10.80 7.19 6.69
CA SER A 288 -11.29 6.19 7.58
C SER A 288 -10.45 4.95 7.43
N SER A 289 -10.09 4.35 8.55
CA SER A 289 -10.19 2.91 8.60
C SER A 289 -11.67 2.58 8.35
N LEU A 290 -12.07 2.41 7.08
CA LEU A 290 -13.27 1.62 6.78
C LEU A 290 -13.18 0.39 7.71
N PRO A 291 -14.26 -0.07 8.39
CA PRO A 291 -14.27 -1.39 8.98
C PRO A 291 -13.93 -2.32 7.83
N SER A 292 -12.65 -2.70 7.74
CA SER A 292 -12.16 -3.07 6.43
C SER A 292 -12.86 -4.37 6.10
N TYR A 293 -13.47 -4.46 4.93
CA TYR A 293 -13.83 -5.76 4.37
C TYR A 293 -12.58 -6.68 4.41
N GLY A 294 -11.39 -6.08 4.34
CA GLY A 294 -10.10 -6.67 4.71
C GLY A 294 -10.05 -7.32 6.10
N SER A 295 -10.61 -6.76 7.17
CA SER A 295 -10.63 -7.32 8.53
C SER A 295 -11.55 -8.54 8.65
N GLN A 296 -12.73 -8.53 8.02
CA GLN A 296 -13.63 -9.68 7.99
C GLN A 296 -13.08 -10.80 7.10
N ASN A 297 -12.52 -10.46 5.94
CA ASN A 297 -11.84 -11.42 5.06
C ASN A 297 -10.55 -11.96 5.68
N LYS A 298 -9.76 -11.11 6.35
CA LYS A 298 -8.58 -11.56 7.10
C LYS A 298 -9.02 -12.48 8.21
N LYS A 299 -10.07 -12.16 8.97
CA LYS A 299 -10.65 -13.06 9.97
C LYS A 299 -11.09 -14.39 9.37
N LYS A 300 -11.82 -14.38 8.26
CA LYS A 300 -12.25 -15.61 7.56
C LYS A 300 -11.05 -16.41 7.04
N ARG A 301 -10.07 -15.76 6.41
CA ARG A 301 -8.82 -16.37 5.95
C ARG A 301 -8.08 -17.01 7.12
N MET A 302 -7.98 -16.33 8.27
CA MET A 302 -7.36 -16.89 9.47
C MET A 302 -8.18 -18.05 10.03
N GLN A 303 -9.52 -18.01 9.98
CA GLN A 303 -10.36 -19.15 10.35
C GLN A 303 -10.12 -20.37 9.45
N ASP A 304 -10.05 -20.14 8.13
CA ASP A 304 -9.78 -21.18 7.14
C ASP A 304 -8.36 -21.76 7.31
N MET A 305 -7.37 -20.89 7.55
CA MET A 305 -5.96 -21.25 7.80
C MET A 305 -5.79 -22.04 9.11
N LEU A 306 -6.49 -21.65 10.18
CA LEU A 306 -6.53 -22.41 11.43
C LEU A 306 -7.21 -23.77 11.23
N GLY A 307 -8.16 -23.88 10.30
CA GLY A 307 -8.84 -25.13 9.95
C GLY A 307 -9.60 -25.75 11.12
N GLY A 308 -10.05 -24.94 12.08
CA GLY A 308 -10.70 -25.39 13.31
C GLY A 308 -9.75 -26.03 14.34
N ALA A 309 -8.43 -25.96 14.15
CA ALA A 309 -7.47 -26.45 15.13
C ALA A 309 -7.57 -25.70 16.45
N SER A 310 -7.62 -26.44 17.55
CA SER A 310 -7.56 -25.90 18.91
C SER A 310 -6.14 -25.45 19.27
N LYS A 311 -5.99 -24.56 20.27
CA LYS A 311 -4.69 -24.19 20.85
C LYS A 311 -3.81 -25.41 21.14
N ALA A 312 -4.36 -26.44 21.78
CA ALA A 312 -3.61 -27.64 22.15
C ALA A 312 -3.09 -28.41 20.92
N GLN A 313 -3.88 -28.48 19.85
CA GLN A 313 -3.44 -29.10 18.60
C GLN A 313 -2.34 -28.28 17.92
N VAL A 314 -2.44 -26.95 17.91
CA VAL A 314 -1.39 -26.09 17.36
C VAL A 314 -0.09 -26.23 18.17
N LEU A 315 -0.16 -26.24 19.51
CA LEU A 315 1.00 -26.48 20.38
C LEU A 315 1.64 -27.86 20.21
N ALA A 316 0.83 -28.88 19.93
CA ALA A 316 1.34 -30.21 19.58
C ALA A 316 2.14 -30.16 18.27
N LEU A 317 1.64 -29.46 17.24
CA LEU A 317 2.38 -29.27 15.98
C LEU A 317 3.73 -28.60 16.21
N VAL A 318 3.79 -27.55 17.03
CA VAL A 318 5.06 -26.90 17.41
C VAL A 318 6.00 -27.87 18.12
N GLY A 319 5.44 -28.70 19.01
CA GLY A 319 6.21 -29.65 19.81
C GLY A 319 6.81 -30.79 19.02
N ASP A 320 6.15 -31.16 17.92
CA ASP A 320 6.55 -32.27 17.06
C ASP A 320 7.61 -31.86 16.01
N LEU A 321 8.01 -30.59 15.96
CA LEU A 321 9.05 -30.11 15.02
C LEU A 321 10.43 -30.64 15.41
N GLU A 322 11.15 -31.16 14.41
CA GLU A 322 12.50 -31.69 14.60
C GLU A 322 13.55 -30.59 14.62
N ASP A 323 13.47 -29.65 13.66
CA ASP A 323 14.35 -28.49 13.54
C ASP A 323 13.70 -27.38 12.68
N GLU A 324 14.45 -26.32 12.38
CA GLU A 324 14.02 -25.16 11.59
C GLU A 324 13.80 -25.46 10.10
N HIS A 325 14.31 -26.58 9.59
CA HIS A 325 14.19 -27.02 8.20
C HIS A 325 13.06 -28.05 8.01
N ASP A 326 12.34 -28.40 9.06
CA ASP A 326 11.19 -29.31 8.99
C ASP A 326 10.15 -28.77 8.00
N VAL A 327 9.76 -29.60 7.04
CA VAL A 327 8.81 -29.25 5.97
C VAL A 327 7.45 -28.77 6.51
N ARG A 328 7.15 -29.03 7.78
CA ARG A 328 5.92 -28.62 8.47
C ARG A 328 6.00 -27.21 9.07
N VAL A 329 7.18 -26.58 9.15
CA VAL A 329 7.40 -25.26 9.76
C VAL A 329 6.45 -24.22 9.18
N SER A 330 6.38 -24.09 7.84
CA SER A 330 5.53 -23.09 7.18
C SER A 330 4.04 -23.26 7.52
N ASN A 331 3.50 -24.48 7.42
CA ASN A 331 2.10 -24.75 7.77
C ASN A 331 1.82 -24.60 9.27
N THR A 332 2.82 -24.84 10.13
CA THR A 332 2.69 -24.63 11.59
C THR A 332 2.71 -23.14 11.93
N PHE A 333 3.56 -22.36 11.26
CA PHE A 333 3.61 -20.91 11.36
C PHE A 333 2.27 -20.28 11.00
N ASP A 334 1.71 -20.64 9.83
CA ASP A 334 0.40 -20.15 9.37
C ASP A 334 -0.70 -20.40 10.42
N LYS A 335 -0.71 -21.58 11.04
CA LYS A 335 -1.68 -21.91 12.10
C LYS A 335 -1.46 -21.13 13.39
N LEU A 336 -0.21 -20.84 13.76
CA LEU A 336 0.12 -20.00 14.90
C LEU A 336 -0.30 -18.55 14.66
N GLU A 337 0.02 -17.97 13.51
CA GLU A 337 -0.39 -16.62 13.14
C GLU A 337 -1.93 -16.52 13.17
N ALA A 338 -2.62 -17.48 12.57
CA ALA A 338 -4.07 -17.54 12.58
C ALA A 338 -4.66 -17.66 14.00
N LEU A 339 -4.05 -18.49 14.87
CA LEU A 339 -4.45 -18.62 16.27
C LEU A 339 -4.30 -17.31 17.02
N LEU A 340 -3.17 -16.62 16.88
CA LEU A 340 -2.88 -15.36 17.56
C LEU A 340 -3.75 -14.22 17.04
N TYR A 341 -3.99 -14.15 15.73
CA TYR A 341 -4.90 -13.16 15.15
C TYR A 341 -6.34 -13.33 15.67
N LEU A 342 -6.84 -14.56 15.72
CA LEU A 342 -8.22 -14.84 16.17
C LEU A 342 -8.37 -14.76 17.70
N HIS A 343 -7.31 -15.07 18.43
CA HIS A 343 -7.31 -15.18 19.88
C HIS A 343 -6.01 -14.63 20.50
N PRO A 344 -5.80 -13.29 20.50
CA PRO A 344 -4.53 -12.68 20.94
C PRO A 344 -4.09 -13.07 22.36
N LYS A 345 -5.04 -13.36 23.25
CA LYS A 345 -4.77 -13.84 24.61
C LYS A 345 -3.89 -15.10 24.68
N HIS A 346 -3.82 -15.88 23.60
CA HIS A 346 -3.00 -17.09 23.53
C HIS A 346 -1.51 -16.80 23.35
N GLY A 347 -1.10 -15.55 23.09
CA GLY A 347 0.33 -15.20 23.06
C GLY A 347 1.04 -15.56 24.38
N LYS A 348 0.41 -15.29 25.52
CA LYS A 348 0.94 -15.69 26.84
C LYS A 348 1.03 -17.21 27.02
N ASP A 349 0.02 -17.94 26.53
CA ASP A 349 0.04 -19.40 26.56
C ASP A 349 1.21 -19.98 25.76
N LEU A 350 1.63 -19.32 24.66
CA LEU A 350 2.80 -19.74 23.88
C LEU A 350 4.12 -19.49 24.63
N LEU A 351 4.22 -18.38 25.37
CA LEU A 351 5.37 -18.10 26.22
C LEU A 351 5.46 -19.10 27.39
N ASP A 352 4.34 -19.39 28.06
CA ASP A 352 4.27 -20.42 29.11
C ASP A 352 4.65 -21.81 28.58
N TYR A 353 4.30 -22.10 27.33
CA TYR A 353 4.69 -23.34 26.65
C TYR A 353 6.21 -23.41 26.42
N LEU A 354 6.82 -22.31 25.96
CA LEU A 354 8.28 -22.24 25.80
C LEU A 354 8.99 -22.38 27.15
N ASP A 355 8.49 -21.72 28.20
CA ASP A 355 9.04 -21.80 29.56
C ASP A 355 9.18 -23.24 30.05
N GLN A 356 8.16 -24.06 29.80
CA GLN A 356 8.12 -25.46 30.20
C GLN A 356 9.09 -26.35 29.42
N ARG A 357 9.58 -25.87 28.27
CA ARG A 357 10.36 -26.61 27.29
C ARG A 357 11.73 -26.03 27.03
N MET A 358 12.19 -25.09 27.85
CA MET A 358 13.49 -24.43 27.64
C MET A 358 14.68 -25.39 27.57
N ASN A 359 14.57 -26.60 28.13
CA ASN A 359 15.60 -27.63 28.09
C ASN A 359 15.40 -28.68 26.97
N ASP A 360 14.36 -28.54 26.15
CA ASP A 360 14.10 -29.45 25.04
C ASP A 360 15.18 -29.28 23.97
N LYS A 361 15.58 -30.39 23.34
CA LYS A 361 16.61 -30.40 22.28
C LYS A 361 16.26 -29.48 21.11
N ASN A 362 14.97 -29.33 20.80
CA ASN A 362 14.49 -28.62 19.63
C ASN A 362 13.98 -27.20 19.98
N ILE A 363 14.31 -26.69 21.18
CA ILE A 363 13.79 -25.41 21.66
C ILE A 363 14.11 -24.24 20.72
N SER A 364 15.26 -24.24 20.04
CA SER A 364 15.63 -23.16 19.12
C SER A 364 14.64 -23.00 17.96
N ALA A 365 14.20 -24.11 17.36
CA ALA A 365 13.22 -24.10 16.27
C ALA A 365 11.84 -23.66 16.77
N GLN A 366 11.43 -24.16 17.95
CA GLN A 366 10.16 -23.79 18.59
C GLN A 366 10.13 -22.30 18.96
N LEU A 367 11.22 -21.80 19.53
CA LEU A 367 11.41 -20.40 19.91
C LEU A 367 11.33 -19.50 18.67
N SER A 368 12.11 -19.79 17.62
CA SER A 368 12.09 -18.99 16.39
C SER A 368 10.69 -18.93 15.76
N LEU A 369 10.00 -20.07 15.71
CA LEU A 369 8.66 -20.15 15.14
C LEU A 369 7.64 -19.34 15.95
N ILE A 370 7.64 -19.49 17.28
CA ILE A 370 6.72 -18.78 18.15
C ILE A 370 7.02 -17.28 18.14
N MET A 371 8.29 -16.86 18.16
CA MET A 371 8.67 -15.45 18.14
C MET A 371 8.30 -14.77 16.83
N GLY A 372 8.49 -15.45 15.69
CA GLY A 372 8.01 -14.95 14.39
C GLY A 372 6.49 -14.83 14.33
N ALA A 373 5.74 -15.73 14.97
CA ALA A 373 4.28 -15.61 15.03
C ALA A 373 3.84 -14.46 15.97
N ILE A 374 4.51 -14.31 17.13
CA ILE A 374 4.25 -13.23 18.09
C ILE A 374 4.56 -11.86 17.48
N SER A 375 5.57 -11.74 16.61
CA SER A 375 5.92 -10.45 16.00
C SER A 375 4.80 -9.85 15.14
N THR A 376 3.84 -10.68 14.70
CA THR A 376 2.64 -10.22 13.96
C THR A 376 1.54 -9.60 14.85
N MET A 377 1.68 -9.66 16.18
CA MET A 377 0.68 -9.19 17.14
C MET A 377 0.74 -7.68 17.38
N GLU A 378 -0.34 -7.12 17.95
CA GLU A 378 -0.34 -5.75 18.50
C GLU A 378 0.39 -5.73 19.86
N ALA A 379 1.23 -4.73 20.09
CA ALA A 379 2.06 -4.63 21.29
C ALA A 379 1.23 -4.68 22.60
N LYS A 380 0.08 -4.01 22.63
CA LYS A 380 -0.85 -3.98 23.78
C LYS A 380 -1.28 -5.37 24.28
N ASP A 381 -1.20 -6.40 23.43
CA ASP A 381 -1.67 -7.74 23.75
C ASP A 381 -0.58 -8.62 24.40
N ILE A 382 0.71 -8.37 24.11
CA ILE A 382 1.79 -9.31 24.44
C ILE A 382 3.10 -8.68 24.95
N GLU A 383 3.33 -7.38 24.72
CA GLU A 383 4.62 -6.73 24.95
C GLU A 383 5.19 -6.95 26.36
N GLU A 384 4.38 -6.73 27.41
CA GLU A 384 4.87 -6.88 28.79
C GLU A 384 5.29 -8.32 29.12
N ALA A 385 4.56 -9.32 28.61
CA ALA A 385 4.90 -10.71 28.83
C ALA A 385 6.14 -11.11 28.01
N LEU A 386 6.31 -10.55 26.81
CA LEU A 386 7.49 -10.80 25.99
C LEU A 386 8.75 -10.15 26.56
N LEU A 387 8.65 -8.93 27.11
CA LEU A 387 9.75 -8.27 27.84
C LEU A 387 10.15 -9.07 29.08
N ASP A 388 9.18 -9.53 29.86
CA ASP A 388 9.43 -10.38 31.02
C ASP A 388 10.11 -11.71 30.61
N PHE A 389 9.62 -12.36 29.56
CA PHE A 389 10.22 -13.58 29.02
C PHE A 389 11.68 -13.36 28.55
N ALA A 390 11.95 -12.25 27.85
CA ALA A 390 13.29 -11.90 27.38
C ALA A 390 14.30 -11.74 28.54
N GLN A 391 13.84 -11.20 29.68
CA GLN A 391 14.71 -10.94 30.84
C GLN A 391 14.92 -12.15 31.74
N ARG A 392 14.08 -13.19 31.63
CA ARG A 392 14.13 -14.38 32.48
C ARG A 392 15.27 -15.34 32.16
N TYR A 393 15.76 -15.34 30.93
CA TYR A 393 16.73 -16.31 30.45
C TYR A 393 18.02 -15.65 30.01
N ASP A 394 19.14 -16.05 30.63
CA ASP A 394 20.48 -15.68 30.19
C ASP A 394 20.92 -16.62 29.04
N ARG A 395 20.27 -16.45 27.88
CA ARG A 395 20.45 -17.29 26.69
C ARG A 395 20.46 -16.42 25.43
N LYS A 396 21.52 -16.54 24.63
CA LYS A 396 21.73 -15.72 23.43
C LYS A 396 20.66 -15.92 22.36
N ASP A 397 20.15 -17.14 22.20
CA ASP A 397 19.06 -17.43 21.28
C ASP A 397 17.73 -16.81 21.74
N VAL A 398 17.43 -16.84 23.05
CA VAL A 398 16.26 -16.14 23.62
C VAL A 398 16.38 -14.64 23.42
N GLU A 399 17.52 -14.06 23.78
CA GLU A 399 17.80 -12.64 23.65
C GLU A 399 17.62 -12.17 22.19
N LEU A 400 18.22 -12.89 21.23
CA LEU A 400 18.12 -12.61 19.81
C LEU A 400 16.67 -12.61 19.31
N GLN A 401 15.96 -13.72 19.54
CA GLN A 401 14.62 -13.94 18.98
C GLN A 401 13.57 -13.01 19.60
N THR A 402 13.66 -12.79 20.91
CA THR A 402 12.73 -11.88 21.62
C THR A 402 12.97 -10.43 21.25
N SER A 403 14.22 -10.01 21.06
CA SER A 403 14.55 -8.63 20.65
C SER A 403 13.99 -8.28 19.27
N PHE A 404 14.11 -9.19 18.30
CA PHE A 404 13.50 -9.00 16.99
C PHE A 404 11.98 -9.01 17.05
N ALA A 405 11.37 -9.96 17.79
CA ALA A 405 9.93 -9.98 17.96
C ALA A 405 9.40 -8.68 18.59
N LEU A 406 10.05 -8.18 19.65
CA LEU A 406 9.71 -6.90 20.30
C LEU A 406 9.82 -5.71 19.33
N ALA A 407 10.86 -5.67 18.50
CA ALA A 407 11.08 -4.61 17.53
C ALA A 407 10.03 -4.58 16.41
N GLU A 408 9.48 -5.74 16.07
CA GLU A 408 8.48 -5.91 15.00
C GLU A 408 7.02 -5.81 15.47
N LEU A 409 6.76 -5.91 16.78
CA LEU A 409 5.40 -5.73 17.34
C LEU A 409 4.77 -4.44 16.83
N LYS A 410 3.50 -4.52 16.44
CA LYS A 410 2.78 -3.34 15.97
C LYS A 410 2.46 -2.41 17.14
N GLY A 411 3.04 -1.22 17.11
CA GLY A 411 2.83 -0.19 18.14
C GLY A 411 3.68 -0.41 19.39
N SER A 412 4.91 -0.91 19.25
CA SER A 412 5.84 -1.11 20.37
C SER A 412 6.05 0.17 21.18
N SER A 413 6.05 0.05 22.51
CA SER A 413 6.16 1.19 23.42
C SER A 413 7.60 1.70 23.61
N ASP A 414 7.74 2.80 24.35
CA ASP A 414 9.04 3.32 24.79
C ASP A 414 9.80 2.33 25.70
N LYS A 415 9.09 1.41 26.39
CA LYS A 415 9.75 0.35 27.18
C LYS A 415 10.57 -0.59 26.29
N VAL A 416 10.06 -0.89 25.09
CA VAL A 416 10.78 -1.71 24.10
C VAL A 416 12.00 -0.95 23.60
N TYR A 417 11.84 0.32 23.26
CA TYR A 417 12.95 1.18 22.87
C TYR A 417 14.04 1.19 23.95
N ASP A 418 13.68 1.45 25.20
CA ASP A 418 14.61 1.52 26.33
C ASP A 418 15.35 0.19 26.55
N HIS A 419 14.65 -0.94 26.42
CA HIS A 419 15.24 -2.26 26.52
C HIS A 419 16.28 -2.50 25.42
N LEU A 420 15.93 -2.30 24.15
CA LEU A 420 16.82 -2.51 23.01
C LEU A 420 18.00 -1.51 23.01
N HIS A 421 17.77 -0.28 23.47
CA HIS A 421 18.80 0.75 23.64
C HIS A 421 19.76 0.44 24.79
N SER A 422 19.30 -0.22 25.85
CA SER A 422 20.20 -0.75 26.87
C SER A 422 21.07 -1.87 26.30
N MET A 423 20.47 -2.79 25.53
CA MET A 423 21.20 -3.88 24.89
C MET A 423 22.25 -3.37 23.90
N SER A 424 21.94 -2.34 23.11
CA SER A 424 22.86 -1.73 22.14
C SER A 424 24.07 -1.03 22.77
N LYS A 425 24.16 -0.98 24.10
CA LYS A 425 25.31 -0.48 24.87
C LYS A 425 26.04 -1.59 25.64
N SER A 426 25.61 -2.84 25.49
CA SER A 426 26.20 -3.96 26.22
C SER A 426 27.70 -4.09 25.91
N PRO A 427 28.55 -4.39 26.92
CA PRO A 427 29.94 -4.73 26.64
C PRO A 427 30.06 -6.05 25.86
N ASP A 428 29.08 -6.95 25.99
CA ASP A 428 28.99 -8.18 25.22
C ASP A 428 28.66 -7.89 23.76
N LEU A 429 29.49 -8.38 22.84
CA LEU A 429 29.38 -8.08 21.41
C LEU A 429 28.08 -8.60 20.81
N ASP A 430 27.65 -9.82 21.18
CA ASP A 430 26.45 -10.45 20.62
C ASP A 430 25.19 -9.72 21.07
N THR A 431 25.12 -9.36 22.36
CA THR A 431 24.02 -8.56 22.92
C THR A 431 23.98 -7.16 22.34
N ARG A 432 25.15 -6.53 22.19
CA ARG A 432 25.25 -5.21 21.57
C ARG A 432 24.78 -5.23 20.12
N SER A 433 25.22 -6.23 19.35
CA SER A 433 24.82 -6.43 17.96
C SER A 433 23.33 -6.66 17.83
N THR A 434 22.76 -7.52 18.66
CA THR A 434 21.31 -7.77 18.73
C THR A 434 20.57 -6.47 19.02
N GLY A 435 20.94 -5.75 20.07
CA GLY A 435 20.29 -4.48 20.44
C GLY A 435 20.35 -3.44 19.33
N MET A 436 21.49 -3.28 18.65
CA MET A 436 21.64 -2.34 17.53
C MET A 436 20.76 -2.73 16.34
N LEU A 437 20.80 -4.00 15.91
CA LEU A 437 20.02 -4.45 14.76
C LEU A 437 18.51 -4.40 15.04
N SER A 438 18.08 -4.80 16.23
CA SER A 438 16.68 -4.72 16.66
C SER A 438 16.21 -3.27 16.81
N LEU A 439 17.05 -2.34 17.30
CA LEU A 439 16.74 -0.90 17.25
C LEU A 439 16.52 -0.44 15.81
N GLY A 440 17.39 -0.87 14.89
CA GLY A 440 17.22 -0.61 13.46
C GLY A 440 15.83 -1.02 12.95
N VAL A 441 15.40 -2.24 13.26
CA VAL A 441 14.05 -2.71 12.91
C VAL A 441 12.95 -1.87 13.57
N LEU A 442 13.08 -1.54 14.86
CA LEU A 442 12.14 -0.68 15.58
C LEU A 442 12.01 0.71 14.93
N GLY A 443 13.10 1.25 14.37
CA GLY A 443 13.12 2.55 13.69
C GLY A 443 12.26 2.62 12.43
N ARG A 444 11.76 1.48 11.91
CA ARG A 444 10.73 1.47 10.86
C ARG A 444 9.41 2.06 11.36
N GLN A 445 9.14 1.96 12.67
CA GLN A 445 7.93 2.49 13.29
C GLN A 445 8.05 4.01 13.45
N GLY A 446 7.07 4.75 12.91
CA GLY A 446 7.14 6.21 12.77
C GLY A 446 7.42 6.96 14.07
N HIS A 447 6.89 6.51 15.22
CA HIS A 447 7.10 7.16 16.51
C HIS A 447 8.48 6.91 17.13
N HIS A 448 9.21 5.88 16.68
CA HIS A 448 10.58 5.57 17.13
C HIS A 448 11.67 6.01 16.16
N ARG A 449 11.31 6.30 14.90
CA ARG A 449 12.23 6.56 13.78
C ARG A 449 13.34 7.56 14.14
N ASP A 450 12.97 8.75 14.60
CA ASP A 450 13.92 9.84 14.86
C ASP A 450 14.86 9.50 16.02
N ASN A 451 14.31 8.94 17.11
CA ASN A 451 15.08 8.56 18.30
C ASN A 451 16.07 7.43 17.99
N VAL A 452 15.64 6.42 17.25
CA VAL A 452 16.51 5.33 16.77
C VAL A 452 17.60 5.88 15.86
N GLY A 453 17.24 6.70 14.87
CA GLY A 453 18.19 7.30 13.94
C GLY A 453 19.26 8.12 14.66
N ALA A 454 18.86 8.92 15.65
CA ALA A 454 19.80 9.70 16.47
C ALA A 454 20.78 8.82 17.25
N VAL A 455 20.30 7.76 17.91
CA VAL A 455 21.15 6.84 18.68
C VAL A 455 22.14 6.11 17.79
N LEU A 456 21.69 5.56 16.65
CA LEU A 456 22.56 4.79 15.77
C LEU A 456 23.61 5.69 15.08
N ARG A 457 23.26 6.92 14.70
CA ARG A 457 24.24 7.90 14.19
C ARG A 457 25.27 8.29 15.25
N ALA A 458 24.86 8.45 16.50
CA ALA A 458 25.81 8.70 17.58
C ALA A 458 26.77 7.52 17.80
N GLN A 459 26.33 6.28 17.57
CA GLN A 459 27.18 5.08 17.65
C GLN A 459 28.20 5.01 16.50
N LEU A 460 27.85 5.44 15.29
CA LEU A 460 28.78 5.53 14.15
C LEU A 460 30.02 6.39 14.45
N GLU A 461 29.82 7.50 15.17
CA GLU A 461 30.87 8.46 15.46
C GLU A 461 31.80 8.01 16.61
N ARG A 462 31.35 7.08 17.45
CA ARG A 462 32.01 6.77 18.72
C ARG A 462 32.99 5.60 18.65
N ASP A 463 32.61 4.49 18.02
CA ASP A 463 33.41 3.26 18.05
C ASP A 463 33.76 2.78 16.64
N LYS A 464 35.06 2.60 16.37
CA LYS A 464 35.56 2.13 15.08
C LYS A 464 35.14 0.70 14.77
N SER A 465 35.00 -0.19 15.77
CA SER A 465 34.62 -1.58 15.53
C SER A 465 33.14 -1.75 15.21
N ASP A 466 32.29 -0.85 15.72
CA ASP A 466 30.84 -0.96 15.62
C ASP A 466 30.26 -0.17 14.44
N LYS A 467 31.09 0.55 13.66
CA LYS A 467 30.65 1.38 12.53
C LYS A 467 29.79 0.62 11.53
N GLY A 468 30.28 -0.52 11.05
CA GLY A 468 29.56 -1.32 10.06
C GLY A 468 28.24 -1.85 10.60
N LEU A 469 28.21 -2.23 11.88
CA LEU A 469 27.01 -2.69 12.58
C LEU A 469 25.99 -1.56 12.77
N ALA A 470 26.43 -0.35 13.13
CA ALA A 470 25.56 0.82 13.24
C ALA A 470 24.99 1.24 11.87
N LEU A 471 25.78 1.16 10.79
CA LEU A 471 25.29 1.35 9.43
C LEU A 471 24.25 0.29 9.05
N ALA A 472 24.52 -0.98 9.34
CA ALA A 472 23.58 -2.06 9.10
C ALA A 472 22.24 -1.83 9.84
N ALA A 473 22.30 -1.40 11.09
CA ALA A 473 21.13 -1.04 11.88
C ALA A 473 20.36 0.17 11.31
N LEU A 474 21.06 1.23 10.88
CA LEU A 474 20.43 2.37 10.22
C LEU A 474 19.72 1.93 8.93
N ASN A 475 20.37 1.09 8.13
CA ASN A 475 19.77 0.59 6.90
C ASN A 475 18.56 -0.32 7.19
N ASN A 476 18.55 -1.03 8.31
CA ASN A 476 17.38 -1.78 8.76
C ASN A 476 16.19 -0.87 9.13
N SER A 477 16.39 0.39 9.50
CA SER A 477 15.29 1.32 9.79
C SER A 477 14.52 1.76 8.55
N ARG A 478 15.10 1.55 7.35
CA ARG A 478 14.54 1.96 6.06
C ARG A 478 14.17 3.46 6.02
N ASP A 479 14.82 4.27 6.86
CA ASP A 479 14.63 5.71 6.84
C ASP A 479 15.39 6.30 5.64
N SER A 480 14.66 6.95 4.74
CA SER A 480 15.22 7.62 3.57
C SER A 480 16.20 8.73 3.93
N ASN A 481 16.12 9.27 5.15
CA ASN A 481 17.07 10.26 5.67
C ASN A 481 18.48 9.70 5.91
N ASN A 482 18.66 8.37 5.77
CA ASN A 482 19.98 7.74 5.88
C ASN A 482 20.82 7.85 4.61
N LEU A 483 20.31 8.44 3.52
CA LEU A 483 21.06 8.59 2.27
C LEU A 483 22.38 9.33 2.49
N GLU A 484 22.35 10.52 3.10
CA GLU A 484 23.55 11.34 3.30
C GLU A 484 24.59 10.61 4.17
N VAL A 485 24.12 9.89 5.21
CA VAL A 485 24.97 9.06 6.06
C VAL A 485 25.65 7.99 5.21
N ASN A 486 24.90 7.21 4.44
CA ASN A 486 25.48 6.18 3.58
C ASN A 486 26.48 6.75 2.57
N LEU A 487 26.17 7.87 1.92
CA LEU A 487 27.08 8.53 0.98
C LEU A 487 28.42 8.92 1.62
N SER A 488 28.43 9.27 2.91
CA SER A 488 29.67 9.62 3.63
C SER A 488 30.60 8.44 3.91
N TYR A 489 30.10 7.19 3.83
CA TYR A 489 30.86 5.98 4.17
C TYR A 489 31.15 5.05 2.98
N ILE A 490 30.69 5.34 1.75
CA ILE A 490 30.96 4.48 0.58
C ILE A 490 32.46 4.31 0.26
N ASP A 491 33.26 5.33 0.58
CA ASP A 491 34.71 5.36 0.36
C ASP A 491 35.50 5.00 1.65
N ASP A 492 34.84 4.46 2.68
CA ASP A 492 35.51 4.02 3.92
C ASP A 492 36.56 2.95 3.62
N GLN A 493 37.69 2.97 4.33
CA GLN A 493 38.80 2.04 4.12
C GLN A 493 38.45 0.62 4.55
N ASP A 494 37.56 0.48 5.53
CA ASP A 494 37.02 -0.82 5.93
C ASP A 494 35.97 -1.27 4.91
N SER A 495 36.28 -2.35 4.19
CA SER A 495 35.38 -2.92 3.17
C SER A 495 34.02 -3.31 3.73
N TYR A 496 33.92 -3.72 5.01
CA TYR A 496 32.63 -4.04 5.63
C TYR A 496 31.79 -2.78 5.82
N VAL A 497 32.39 -1.69 6.32
CA VAL A 497 31.72 -0.39 6.47
C VAL A 497 31.27 0.15 5.12
N ALA A 498 32.16 0.15 4.12
CA ALA A 498 31.83 0.57 2.76
C ALA A 498 30.71 -0.29 2.15
N SER A 499 30.78 -1.63 2.27
CA SER A 499 29.70 -2.52 1.81
C SER A 499 28.36 -2.21 2.49
N GLN A 500 28.33 -1.95 3.80
CA GLN A 500 27.08 -1.57 4.48
C GLN A 500 26.53 -0.24 3.96
N ALA A 501 27.38 0.75 3.73
CA ALA A 501 26.99 2.01 3.13
C ALA A 501 26.37 1.81 1.73
N VAL A 502 27.03 1.01 0.89
CA VAL A 502 26.54 0.67 -0.46
C VAL A 502 25.24 -0.12 -0.42
N TYR A 503 25.09 -1.04 0.52
CA TYR A 503 23.83 -1.75 0.74
C TYR A 503 22.67 -0.79 1.04
N GLY A 504 22.92 0.21 1.90
CA GLY A 504 21.95 1.25 2.24
C GLY A 504 21.49 2.08 1.04
N LEU A 505 22.38 2.35 0.08
CA LEU A 505 22.01 3.00 -1.19
C LEU A 505 21.01 2.16 -2.00
N GLY A 506 21.13 0.84 -1.98
CA GLY A 506 20.18 -0.07 -2.62
C GLY A 506 18.80 -0.10 -1.97
N GLN A 507 18.70 0.27 -0.70
CA GLN A 507 17.42 0.38 0.03
C GLN A 507 16.72 1.74 -0.20
N THR A 508 17.37 2.68 -0.88
CA THR A 508 16.87 4.04 -1.09
C THR A 508 16.56 4.28 -2.56
N ASN A 509 15.29 4.47 -2.93
CA ASN A 509 14.89 4.75 -4.31
C ASN A 509 15.01 6.25 -4.65
N GLN A 510 16.21 6.81 -4.51
CA GLN A 510 16.51 8.20 -4.87
C GLN A 510 17.58 8.25 -5.96
N GLY A 511 17.44 9.18 -6.91
CA GLY A 511 18.36 9.28 -8.05
C GLY A 511 19.82 9.50 -7.64
N GLU A 512 20.08 10.15 -6.51
CA GLU A 512 21.42 10.33 -5.94
C GLU A 512 22.06 9.00 -5.52
N ALA A 513 21.27 8.08 -4.95
CA ALA A 513 21.73 6.74 -4.59
C ALA A 513 22.14 5.95 -5.85
N TYR A 514 21.34 6.02 -6.91
CA TYR A 514 21.67 5.44 -8.21
C TYR A 514 22.99 5.98 -8.77
N GLN A 515 23.17 7.31 -8.79
CA GLN A 515 24.41 7.92 -9.29
C GLN A 515 25.64 7.47 -8.50
N ALA A 516 25.52 7.35 -7.17
CA ALA A 516 26.58 6.84 -6.33
C ALA A 516 26.91 5.36 -6.64
N LEU A 517 25.90 4.51 -6.82
CA LEU A 517 26.10 3.12 -7.23
C LEU A 517 26.82 3.03 -8.60
N VAL A 518 26.43 3.83 -9.59
CA VAL A 518 27.10 3.90 -10.89
C VAL A 518 28.57 4.28 -10.75
N LYS A 519 28.89 5.26 -9.90
CA LYS A 519 30.29 5.64 -9.60
C LYS A 519 31.07 4.46 -9.03
N ILE A 520 30.48 3.71 -8.09
CA ILE A 520 31.10 2.55 -7.46
C ILE A 520 31.37 1.44 -8.49
N LEU A 521 30.40 1.07 -9.33
CA LEU A 521 30.57 0.04 -10.37
C LEU A 521 31.67 0.41 -11.39
N LYS A 522 31.92 1.71 -11.59
CA LYS A 522 32.94 2.19 -12.53
C LYS A 522 34.35 2.25 -11.93
N GLY A 523 34.48 2.53 -10.64
CA GLY A 523 35.76 2.87 -10.00
C GLY A 523 36.22 1.98 -8.85
N GLU A 524 35.36 1.15 -8.26
CA GLU A 524 35.72 0.31 -7.13
C GLU A 524 36.52 -0.93 -7.58
N SER A 525 37.47 -1.36 -6.75
CA SER A 525 38.33 -2.51 -6.99
C SER A 525 38.18 -3.62 -5.94
N ARG A 526 37.62 -3.29 -4.77
CA ARG A 526 37.34 -4.23 -3.69
C ARG A 526 36.14 -5.09 -4.09
N GLU A 527 36.40 -6.38 -4.28
CA GLU A 527 35.39 -7.31 -4.79
C GLU A 527 34.14 -7.37 -3.88
N ALA A 528 34.30 -7.32 -2.56
CA ALA A 528 33.17 -7.31 -1.63
C ALA A 528 32.25 -6.09 -1.81
N VAL A 529 32.82 -4.90 -2.04
CA VAL A 529 32.05 -3.67 -2.23
C VAL A 529 31.37 -3.66 -3.60
N LEU A 530 32.07 -4.13 -4.65
CA LEU A 530 31.49 -4.31 -5.98
C LEU A 530 30.32 -5.30 -5.98
N GLN A 531 30.47 -6.42 -5.27
CA GLN A 531 29.41 -7.39 -5.07
C GLN A 531 28.17 -6.71 -4.45
N THR A 532 28.35 -5.99 -3.35
CA THR A 532 27.24 -5.27 -2.71
C THR A 532 26.63 -4.21 -3.64
N ALA A 533 27.44 -3.51 -4.44
CA ALA A 533 26.94 -2.53 -5.41
C ALA A 533 26.08 -3.18 -6.49
N VAL A 534 26.48 -4.35 -7.00
CA VAL A 534 25.68 -5.14 -7.95
C VAL A 534 24.35 -5.54 -7.33
N ASP A 535 24.32 -6.04 -6.09
CA ASP A 535 23.05 -6.39 -5.42
C ASP A 535 22.18 -5.15 -5.19
N ALA A 536 22.78 -4.04 -4.77
CA ALA A 536 22.09 -2.78 -4.52
C ALA A 536 21.43 -2.22 -5.78
N MET A 537 21.99 -2.45 -6.96
CA MET A 537 21.39 -2.06 -8.25
C MET A 537 20.06 -2.77 -8.52
N ALA A 538 19.76 -3.90 -7.88
CA ALA A 538 18.46 -4.57 -8.04
C ALA A 538 17.28 -3.64 -7.66
N GLY A 539 17.50 -2.74 -6.70
CA GLY A 539 16.51 -1.73 -6.30
C GLY A 539 16.36 -0.54 -7.27
N HIS A 540 17.17 -0.50 -8.33
CA HIS A 540 17.27 0.63 -9.27
C HIS A 540 17.18 0.17 -10.75
N LEU A 541 16.71 -1.05 -11.02
CA LEU A 541 16.64 -1.60 -12.39
C LEU A 541 15.63 -0.87 -13.29
N ASP A 542 14.73 -0.10 -12.71
CA ASP A 542 13.79 0.78 -13.39
C ASP A 542 14.41 2.12 -13.80
N GLN A 543 15.59 2.47 -13.28
CA GLN A 543 16.31 3.68 -13.65
C GLN A 543 16.91 3.55 -15.05
N ASP A 544 16.80 4.62 -15.84
CA ASP A 544 17.36 4.67 -17.19
C ASP A 544 18.86 4.35 -17.20
N GLY A 545 19.22 3.32 -17.96
CA GLY A 545 20.60 2.86 -18.11
C GLY A 545 21.11 1.88 -17.06
N ALA A 546 20.35 1.57 -16.00
CA ALA A 546 20.79 0.67 -14.92
C ALA A 546 21.24 -0.71 -15.43
N VAL A 547 20.46 -1.31 -16.34
CA VAL A 547 20.78 -2.58 -17.01
C VAL A 547 22.11 -2.47 -17.77
N TRP A 548 22.31 -1.37 -18.50
CA TRP A 548 23.53 -1.16 -19.28
C TRP A 548 24.76 -0.99 -18.39
N GLU A 549 24.64 -0.37 -17.22
CA GLU A 549 25.77 -0.24 -16.28
C GLU A 549 26.23 -1.62 -15.76
N LEU A 550 25.29 -2.52 -15.50
CA LEU A 550 25.59 -3.92 -15.12
C LEU A 550 26.22 -4.71 -16.27
N ILE A 551 25.67 -4.58 -17.49
CA ILE A 551 26.25 -5.20 -18.70
C ILE A 551 27.68 -4.67 -18.93
N ASN A 552 27.89 -3.37 -18.84
CA ASN A 552 29.20 -2.74 -19.00
C ASN A 552 30.20 -3.27 -17.98
N LEU A 553 29.81 -3.42 -16.71
CA LEU A 553 30.66 -4.06 -15.70
C LEU A 553 30.99 -5.51 -16.10
N ALA A 554 30.01 -6.27 -16.58
CA ALA A 554 30.19 -7.65 -16.99
C ALA A 554 31.08 -7.84 -18.23
N THR A 555 31.21 -6.82 -19.10
CA THR A 555 32.19 -6.85 -20.21
C THR A 555 33.64 -6.71 -19.74
N LYS A 556 33.87 -6.22 -18.53
CA LYS A 556 35.21 -6.15 -17.92
C LYS A 556 35.65 -7.55 -17.46
N LYS A 557 36.94 -7.67 -17.13
CA LYS A 557 37.50 -8.87 -16.48
C LYS A 557 37.07 -8.90 -15.01
N VAL A 558 35.92 -9.52 -14.75
CA VAL A 558 35.38 -9.79 -13.41
C VAL A 558 35.53 -11.26 -13.03
N SER A 559 35.44 -11.58 -11.74
CA SER A 559 35.40 -12.96 -11.25
C SER A 559 34.11 -13.66 -11.69
N ASP A 560 34.14 -14.99 -11.74
CA ASP A 560 32.96 -15.79 -12.05
C ASP A 560 31.85 -15.59 -11.01
N HIS A 561 32.22 -15.41 -9.74
CA HIS A 561 31.26 -15.14 -8.67
C HIS A 561 30.53 -13.80 -8.87
N LEU A 562 31.27 -12.72 -9.18
CA LEU A 562 30.66 -11.42 -9.49
C LEU A 562 29.80 -11.50 -10.75
N MET A 563 30.24 -12.25 -11.77
CA MET A 563 29.45 -12.47 -12.99
C MET A 563 28.11 -13.17 -12.69
N MET A 564 28.10 -14.22 -11.86
CA MET A 564 26.87 -14.90 -11.46
C MET A 564 25.91 -13.98 -10.70
N ARG A 565 26.44 -13.09 -9.84
CA ARG A 565 25.64 -12.05 -9.17
C ARG A 565 25.04 -11.06 -10.18
N ILE A 566 25.82 -10.60 -11.16
CA ILE A 566 25.30 -9.72 -12.23
C ILE A 566 24.16 -10.43 -12.99
N VAL A 567 24.34 -11.71 -13.35
CA VAL A 567 23.31 -12.52 -14.00
C VAL A 567 22.04 -12.58 -13.14
N ASN A 568 22.16 -12.82 -11.82
CA ASN A 568 21.00 -12.85 -10.93
C ASN A 568 20.26 -11.52 -10.87
N VAL A 569 20.98 -10.40 -10.81
CA VAL A 569 20.37 -9.06 -10.76
C VAL A 569 19.71 -8.73 -12.09
N LEU A 570 20.37 -8.99 -13.22
CA LEU A 570 19.81 -8.80 -14.56
C LEU A 570 18.56 -9.67 -14.80
N ALA A 571 18.50 -10.87 -14.20
CA ALA A 571 17.33 -11.73 -14.27
C ALA A 571 16.09 -11.16 -13.59
N GLY A 572 16.28 -10.27 -12.61
CA GLY A 572 15.20 -9.51 -12.00
C GLY A 572 14.68 -8.35 -12.87
N SER A 573 15.39 -7.99 -13.95
CA SER A 573 14.95 -6.95 -14.87
C SER A 573 14.00 -7.49 -15.93
N ARG A 574 13.08 -6.64 -16.40
CA ARG A 574 12.17 -6.93 -17.53
C ARG A 574 12.74 -6.45 -18.88
N SER A 575 14.03 -6.11 -18.92
CA SER A 575 14.68 -5.55 -20.09
C SER A 575 15.03 -6.66 -21.08
N PRO A 576 14.63 -6.53 -22.37
CA PRO A 576 15.09 -7.43 -23.43
C PRO A 576 16.61 -7.50 -23.50
N GLU A 577 17.31 -6.38 -23.30
CA GLU A 577 18.77 -6.29 -23.33
C GLU A 577 19.41 -7.15 -22.24
N ALA A 578 18.83 -7.18 -21.03
CA ALA A 578 19.30 -8.05 -19.96
C ALA A 578 19.11 -9.53 -20.32
N ARG A 579 17.97 -9.89 -20.91
CA ARG A 579 17.70 -11.26 -21.37
C ARG A 579 18.68 -11.69 -22.46
N ASP A 580 18.84 -10.86 -23.48
CA ASP A 580 19.76 -11.11 -24.59
C ASP A 580 21.21 -11.28 -24.09
N PHE A 581 21.62 -10.48 -23.12
CA PHE A 581 22.93 -10.59 -22.49
C PHE A 581 23.11 -11.93 -21.73
N VAL A 582 22.11 -12.32 -20.92
CA VAL A 582 22.15 -13.60 -20.19
C VAL A 582 22.11 -14.79 -21.17
N GLU A 583 21.35 -14.69 -22.26
CA GLU A 583 21.31 -15.70 -23.33
C GLU A 583 22.68 -15.86 -24.01
N ALA A 584 23.35 -14.75 -24.33
CA ALA A 584 24.69 -14.77 -24.88
C ALA A 584 25.71 -15.43 -23.93
N LEU A 585 25.58 -15.21 -22.61
CA LEU A 585 26.41 -15.88 -21.61
C LEU A 585 26.15 -17.39 -21.53
N GLY A 586 24.94 -17.85 -21.86
CA GLY A 586 24.60 -19.28 -21.89
C GLY A 586 25.22 -20.06 -23.07
N GLN A 587 25.77 -19.37 -24.08
CA GLN A 587 26.36 -20.01 -25.26
C GLN A 587 27.76 -20.59 -24.98
N GLU A 588 28.14 -21.62 -25.72
CA GLU A 588 29.45 -22.28 -25.58
C GLU A 588 30.60 -21.31 -25.90
N GLY A 589 31.65 -21.32 -25.06
CA GLY A 589 32.84 -20.47 -25.22
C GLY A 589 32.71 -19.01 -24.73
N SER A 590 31.54 -18.59 -24.24
CA SER A 590 31.31 -17.21 -23.76
C SER A 590 32.10 -16.84 -22.49
N ARG A 591 32.16 -17.73 -21.50
CA ARG A 591 32.77 -17.60 -20.16
C ARG A 591 33.13 -19.00 -19.61
N SER A 592 33.45 -19.09 -18.33
CA SER A 592 33.65 -20.40 -17.68
C SER A 592 32.37 -21.25 -17.74
N GLN A 593 32.56 -22.56 -17.66
CA GLN A 593 31.45 -23.52 -17.71
C GLN A 593 30.45 -23.33 -16.54
N GLU A 594 30.92 -22.82 -15.40
CA GLU A 594 30.08 -22.50 -14.24
C GLU A 594 29.12 -21.34 -14.55
N VAL A 595 29.65 -20.23 -15.07
CA VAL A 595 28.86 -19.06 -15.49
C VAL A 595 27.85 -19.44 -16.58
N GLN A 596 28.27 -20.23 -17.57
CA GLN A 596 27.38 -20.71 -18.65
C GLN A 596 26.19 -21.50 -18.10
N ARG A 597 26.45 -22.50 -17.24
CA ARG A 597 25.39 -23.31 -16.63
C ARG A 597 24.48 -22.46 -15.74
N HIS A 598 25.04 -21.49 -15.03
CA HIS A 598 24.27 -20.57 -14.20
C HIS A 598 23.34 -19.72 -15.06
N ALA A 599 23.86 -19.07 -16.10
CA ALA A 599 23.08 -18.28 -17.05
C ALA A 599 21.95 -19.11 -17.70
N GLN A 600 22.24 -20.33 -18.16
CA GLN A 600 21.23 -21.24 -18.70
C GLN A 600 20.10 -21.55 -17.70
N ARG A 601 20.44 -21.80 -16.43
CA ARG A 601 19.43 -22.02 -15.38
C ARG A 601 18.61 -20.77 -15.10
N THR A 602 19.26 -19.61 -15.03
CA THR A 602 18.62 -18.33 -14.82
C THR A 602 17.63 -17.99 -15.95
N LEU A 603 17.96 -18.29 -17.21
CA LEU A 603 17.04 -18.08 -18.34
C LEU A 603 15.74 -18.88 -18.22
N LEU A 604 15.77 -20.05 -17.57
CA LEU A 604 14.57 -20.84 -17.30
C LEU A 604 13.63 -20.16 -16.29
N THR A 605 14.16 -19.26 -15.46
CA THR A 605 13.39 -18.51 -14.45
C THR A 605 13.06 -17.09 -14.90
N MET A 606 13.76 -16.54 -15.90
CA MET A 606 13.44 -15.23 -16.46
C MET A 606 12.12 -15.31 -17.23
N SER A 607 11.13 -14.59 -16.73
CA SER A 607 9.83 -14.41 -17.39
C SER A 607 10.03 -13.99 -18.85
N SER A 608 9.34 -14.70 -19.76
CA SER A 608 9.27 -14.41 -21.20
C SER A 608 8.61 -13.09 -21.50
#